data_AF-A0A812Y4X0-F1
#
_entry.id   AF-A0A812Y4X0-F1
#
_cell.length_a   1.000
_cell.length_b   1.000
_cell.length_c   1.000
_cell.angle_alpha   90.00
_cell.angle_beta   90.00
_cell.angle_gamma   90.00
#
_symmetry.space_group_name_H-M   'P 1'
#
loop_
_entity.id
_entity.type
_entity.pdbx_description
1 polymer ?
#
loop_
_entity_poly.entity_id
_entity_poly.type
_entity_poly.pdbx_seq_one_letter_code
_entity_poly.pdbx_strand_id
1 'polypeptide(L)'
;MDEAPGLKQFFKSPKSVFGLRFMNGMNSMLADLDSPSALKKTVETYGFQHLDHSVTTSRVELIREAILSVAEMELGGSFTDRSRQSLGVLLNYIGGAFIFVLRELADRIRIIQRSWKQVNKQETIEHAQLPEGGFDVKDPNKAEPEDGQEDKKPKQETNKASRSATKPTNPSDQDRGSFLAAAKSKNPAMQVPTDFAGMFMFNATVMGFSETAWMNLVLDRFDNIATNVANSGRVQEECFVLSLCLARLPDTDFALTDFRAVMLAALRSLIPDEWDMDHEVAWNWLWENVERVVSSTVSLPRPYEKAVRNFMFSLEEDQLQTVRIKTYALFFTRCPAGQEYFKQSTTRLYFILDKINEMIIEILS
;
A
#
# COMPACT_ATOMS: atom_id res chain seq x y z
N MET A 1 -11.21 -13.45 26.58
CA MET A 1 -11.61 -14.27 25.40
C MET A 1 -12.83 -15.12 25.68
N ASP A 2 -13.00 -15.61 26.91
CA ASP A 2 -14.18 -16.39 27.29
C ASP A 2 -15.44 -15.51 27.39
N GLU A 3 -15.27 -14.22 27.73
CA GLU A 3 -16.33 -13.21 27.75
C GLU A 3 -16.74 -12.67 26.37
N ALA A 4 -15.91 -12.88 25.34
CA ALA A 4 -16.18 -12.39 23.98
C ALA A 4 -15.69 -13.39 22.91
N PRO A 5 -16.39 -14.53 22.73
CA PRO A 5 -15.95 -15.60 21.82
C PRO A 5 -15.77 -15.14 20.37
N GLY A 6 -16.61 -14.20 19.91
CA GLY A 6 -16.55 -13.65 18.55
C GLY A 6 -15.26 -12.89 18.21
N LEU A 7 -14.45 -12.55 19.21
CA LEU A 7 -13.13 -11.95 19.01
C LEU A 7 -12.03 -12.98 18.73
N LYS A 8 -12.21 -14.27 19.10
CA LYS A 8 -11.17 -15.30 19.01
C LYS A 8 -10.56 -15.42 17.61
N GLN A 9 -11.36 -15.23 16.56
CA GLN A 9 -10.93 -15.30 15.16
C GLN A 9 -9.83 -14.29 14.78
N PHE A 10 -9.71 -13.17 15.50
CA PHE A 10 -8.71 -12.13 15.23
C PHE A 10 -7.37 -12.39 15.93
N PHE A 11 -7.32 -13.27 16.93
CA PHE A 11 -6.11 -13.54 17.71
C PHE A 11 -5.44 -14.84 17.26
N LYS A 12 -4.92 -14.84 16.03
CA LYS A 12 -4.30 -16.03 15.41
C LYS A 12 -2.86 -16.28 15.85
N SER A 13 -2.19 -15.26 16.38
CA SER A 13 -0.80 -15.38 16.83
C SER A 13 -0.69 -15.99 18.24
N PRO A 14 0.46 -16.61 18.58
CA PRO A 14 0.73 -17.06 19.94
C PRO A 14 0.52 -15.95 20.97
N LYS A 15 -0.07 -16.29 22.12
CA LYS A 15 -0.44 -15.33 23.17
C LYS A 15 0.74 -14.45 23.63
N SER A 16 1.92 -15.04 23.80
CA SER A 16 3.14 -14.32 24.20
C SER A 16 3.56 -13.26 23.18
N VAL A 17 3.49 -13.60 21.88
CA VAL A 17 3.82 -12.69 20.78
C VAL A 17 2.80 -11.57 20.67
N PHE A 18 1.52 -11.87 20.89
CA PHE A 18 0.48 -10.85 20.94
C PHE A 18 0.68 -9.91 22.14
N GLY A 19 0.89 -10.47 23.35
CA GLY A 19 1.11 -9.69 24.57
C GLY A 19 2.30 -8.73 24.45
N LEU A 20 3.42 -9.19 23.87
CA LEU A 20 4.58 -8.34 23.62
C LEU A 20 4.26 -7.18 22.66
N ARG A 21 3.58 -7.46 21.54
CA ARG A 21 3.18 -6.41 20.59
C ARG A 21 2.20 -5.41 21.21
N PHE A 22 1.22 -5.91 21.96
CA PHE A 22 0.25 -5.07 22.66
C PHE A 22 0.93 -4.14 23.66
N MET A 23 1.82 -4.66 24.51
CA MET A 23 2.53 -3.85 25.50
C MET A 23 3.46 -2.83 24.85
N ASN A 24 4.19 -3.20 23.79
CA ASN A 24 5.02 -2.25 23.06
C ASN A 24 4.19 -1.14 22.42
N GLY A 25 3.02 -1.47 21.87
CA GLY A 25 2.09 -0.48 21.32
C GLY A 25 1.55 0.48 22.38
N MET A 26 1.06 -0.06 23.50
CA MET A 26 0.60 0.75 24.63
C MET A 26 1.71 1.65 25.19
N ASN A 27 2.92 1.11 25.39
CA ASN A 27 4.06 1.90 25.88
C ASN A 27 4.44 3.03 24.92
N SER A 28 4.40 2.78 23.61
CA SER A 28 4.69 3.81 22.60
C SER A 28 3.66 4.94 22.67
N MET A 29 2.37 4.62 22.79
CA MET A 29 1.31 5.62 22.94
C MET A 29 1.41 6.38 24.27
N LEU A 30 1.75 5.70 25.36
CA LEU A 30 1.93 6.32 26.67
C LEU A 30 3.13 7.28 26.68
N ALA A 31 4.22 6.94 26.00
CA ALA A 31 5.39 7.79 25.87
C ALA A 31 5.10 9.10 25.12
N ASP A 32 4.10 9.10 24.24
CA ASP A 32 3.73 10.25 23.42
C ASP A 32 2.62 11.13 24.03
N LEU A 33 2.10 10.82 25.23
CA LEU A 33 0.95 11.51 25.83
C LEU A 33 1.13 13.03 25.98
N ASP A 34 2.36 13.48 26.25
CA ASP A 34 2.68 14.90 26.41
C ASP A 34 2.80 15.65 25.08
N SER A 35 2.74 14.94 23.94
CA SER A 35 2.85 15.50 22.59
C SER A 35 1.65 15.08 21.73
N PRO A 36 0.59 15.91 21.64
CA PRO A 36 -0.61 15.58 20.87
C PRO A 36 -0.32 15.21 19.41
N SER A 37 0.67 15.86 18.77
CA SER A 37 1.08 15.54 17.41
C SER A 37 1.78 14.18 17.29
N ALA A 38 2.64 13.83 18.27
CA ALA A 38 3.31 12.54 18.27
C ALA A 38 2.31 11.41 18.55
N LEU A 39 1.46 11.59 19.56
CA LEU A 39 0.41 10.64 19.92
C LEU A 39 -0.52 10.37 18.74
N LYS A 40 -0.97 11.43 18.05
CA LYS A 40 -1.79 11.30 16.84
C LYS A 40 -1.09 10.42 15.80
N LYS A 41 0.18 10.73 15.47
CA LYS A 41 0.96 9.98 14.47
C LYS A 41 1.12 8.50 14.85
N THR A 42 1.41 8.23 16.11
CA THR A 42 1.57 6.87 16.64
C THR A 42 0.25 6.10 16.59
N VAL A 43 -0.85 6.69 17.06
CA VAL A 43 -2.17 6.05 17.03
C VAL A 43 -2.67 5.84 15.60
N GLU A 44 -2.47 6.79 14.69
CA GLU A 44 -2.79 6.60 13.27
C GLU A 44 -1.99 5.44 12.66
N THR A 45 -0.69 5.35 12.98
CA THR A 45 0.19 4.25 12.53
C THR A 45 -0.35 2.89 12.97
N TYR A 46 -0.81 2.77 14.21
CA TYR A 46 -1.46 1.54 14.67
C TYR A 46 -2.85 1.35 14.05
N GLY A 47 -3.62 2.41 13.82
CA GLY A 47 -4.90 2.36 13.10
C GLY A 47 -4.74 1.76 11.69
N PHE A 48 -3.67 2.13 10.98
CA PHE A 48 -3.33 1.55 9.68
C PHE A 48 -3.10 0.04 9.76
N GLN A 49 -2.41 -0.43 10.81
CA GLN A 49 -2.17 -1.86 11.01
C GLN A 49 -3.45 -2.66 11.26
N HIS A 50 -4.56 -1.97 11.56
CA HIS A 50 -5.87 -2.58 11.80
C HIS A 50 -6.83 -2.43 10.60
N LEU A 51 -6.36 -1.94 9.44
CA LEU A 51 -7.22 -1.77 8.25
C LEU A 51 -7.90 -3.06 7.79
N ASP A 52 -7.22 -4.20 7.93
CA ASP A 52 -7.75 -5.52 7.56
C ASP A 52 -8.70 -6.12 8.61
N HIS A 53 -9.00 -5.37 9.67
CA HIS A 53 -9.81 -5.83 10.78
C HIS A 53 -11.00 -4.90 10.96
N SER A 54 -12.20 -5.46 11.17
CA SER A 54 -13.36 -4.62 11.47
C SER A 54 -13.26 -4.06 12.89
N VAL A 55 -12.72 -2.86 13.04
CA VAL A 55 -12.74 -2.14 14.32
C VAL A 55 -14.08 -1.42 14.43
N THR A 56 -14.90 -1.82 15.41
CA THR A 56 -16.22 -1.22 15.67
C THR A 56 -16.29 -0.66 17.08
N THR A 57 -17.20 0.29 17.32
CA THR A 57 -17.42 0.90 18.65
C THR A 57 -17.62 -0.17 19.72
N SER A 58 -18.49 -1.16 19.47
CA SER A 58 -18.75 -2.23 20.43
C SER A 58 -17.53 -3.09 20.74
N ARG A 59 -16.65 -3.32 19.75
CA ARG A 59 -15.40 -4.08 19.97
C ARG A 59 -14.38 -3.27 20.76
N VAL A 60 -14.31 -1.96 20.51
CA VAL A 60 -13.48 -1.03 21.28
C VAL A 60 -13.93 -1.01 22.74
N GLU A 61 -15.24 -0.91 23.00
CA GLU A 61 -15.80 -0.94 24.36
C GLU A 61 -15.47 -2.24 25.09
N LEU A 62 -15.64 -3.39 24.43
CA LEU A 62 -15.30 -4.69 25.00
C LEU A 62 -13.82 -4.79 25.38
N ILE A 63 -12.92 -4.36 24.49
CA ILE A 63 -11.48 -4.40 24.74
C ILE A 63 -11.09 -3.41 25.84
N ARG A 64 -11.68 -2.21 25.85
CA ARG A 64 -11.47 -1.20 26.89
C ARG A 64 -11.83 -1.73 28.26
N GLU A 65 -13.04 -2.28 28.43
CA GLU A 65 -13.48 -2.80 29.73
C GLU A 65 -12.63 -3.98 30.18
N ALA A 66 -12.20 -4.86 29.26
CA ALA A 66 -11.29 -5.94 29.59
C ALA A 66 -9.92 -5.42 30.11
N ILE A 67 -9.35 -4.39 29.48
CA ILE A 67 -8.09 -3.77 29.93
C ILE A 67 -8.26 -3.10 31.29
N LEU A 68 -9.35 -2.34 31.48
CA LEU A 68 -9.63 -1.67 32.76
C LEU A 68 -9.87 -2.67 33.88
N SER A 69 -10.57 -3.77 33.62
CA SER A 69 -10.81 -4.86 34.58
C SER A 69 -9.51 -5.54 34.99
N VAL A 70 -8.63 -5.85 34.03
CA VAL A 70 -7.30 -6.42 34.35
C VAL A 70 -6.47 -5.43 35.16
N ALA A 71 -6.46 -4.14 34.80
CA ALA A 71 -5.74 -3.13 35.57
C ALA A 71 -6.24 -3.02 37.01
N GLU A 72 -7.55 -3.06 37.22
CA GLU A 72 -8.17 -3.03 38.55
C GLU A 72 -7.81 -4.27 39.38
N MET A 73 -7.84 -5.46 38.77
CA MET A 73 -7.46 -6.71 39.44
C MET A 73 -5.99 -6.72 39.86
N GLU A 74 -5.08 -6.26 38.99
CA GLU A 74 -3.63 -6.33 39.23
C GLU A 74 -3.10 -5.21 40.15
N LEU A 75 -3.66 -4.00 40.03
CA LEU A 75 -3.20 -2.84 40.81
C LEU A 75 -4.01 -2.62 42.09
N GLY A 76 -5.19 -3.26 42.21
CA GLY A 76 -6.06 -3.20 43.38
C GLY A 76 -6.33 -1.77 43.83
N GLY A 77 -6.15 -1.50 45.12
CA GLY A 77 -6.39 -0.17 45.71
C GLY A 77 -5.52 0.97 45.16
N SER A 78 -4.45 0.67 44.42
CA SER A 78 -3.64 1.70 43.74
C SER A 78 -4.30 2.20 42.45
N PHE A 79 -5.23 1.43 41.87
CA PHE A 79 -6.00 1.83 40.71
C PHE A 79 -7.24 2.62 41.12
N THR A 80 -7.00 3.87 41.51
CA THR A 80 -8.05 4.79 41.90
C THR A 80 -9.08 5.02 40.79
N ASP A 81 -10.29 5.48 41.14
CA ASP A 81 -11.32 5.87 40.17
C ASP A 81 -10.79 6.88 39.13
N ARG A 82 -9.91 7.79 39.57
CA ARG A 82 -9.23 8.75 38.68
C ARG A 82 -8.32 8.05 37.67
N SER A 83 -7.56 7.05 38.11
CA SER A 83 -6.69 6.25 37.24
C SER A 83 -7.53 5.47 36.22
N ARG A 84 -8.63 4.85 36.67
CA ARG A 84 -9.58 4.13 35.82
C ARG A 84 -10.18 5.04 34.76
N GLN A 85 -10.66 6.22 35.16
CA GLN A 85 -11.23 7.20 34.24
C GLN A 85 -10.19 7.67 33.20
N SER A 86 -8.97 8.01 33.66
CA SER A 86 -7.92 8.53 32.78
C SER A 86 -7.49 7.51 31.73
N LEU A 87 -7.29 6.25 32.15
CA LEU A 87 -6.98 5.16 31.22
C LEU A 87 -8.16 4.88 30.27
N GLY A 88 -9.40 4.96 30.76
CA GLY A 88 -10.59 4.84 29.92
C GLY A 88 -10.68 5.91 28.83
N VAL A 89 -10.36 7.17 29.14
CA VAL A 89 -10.31 8.27 28.16
C VAL A 89 -9.25 8.01 27.09
N LEU A 90 -8.05 7.57 27.49
CA LEU A 90 -6.99 7.23 26.54
C LEU A 90 -7.41 6.10 25.60
N LEU A 91 -7.97 5.01 26.15
CA LEU A 91 -8.43 3.87 25.35
C LEU A 91 -9.58 4.24 24.40
N ASN A 92 -10.48 5.14 24.82
CA ASN A 92 -11.51 5.70 23.95
C ASN A 92 -10.93 6.53 22.80
N TYR A 93 -9.94 7.37 23.09
CA TYR A 93 -9.24 8.13 22.06
C TYR A 93 -8.58 7.20 21.03
N ILE A 94 -7.84 6.19 21.49
CA ILE A 94 -7.17 5.21 20.63
C ILE A 94 -8.20 4.47 19.75
N GLY A 95 -9.25 3.92 20.37
CA GLY A 95 -10.27 3.17 19.62
C GLY A 95 -11.05 4.05 18.64
N GLY A 96 -11.39 5.28 19.03
CA GLY A 96 -12.04 6.26 18.16
C GLY A 96 -11.16 6.65 16.96
N ALA A 97 -9.87 6.85 17.20
CA ALA A 97 -8.90 7.14 16.14
C ALA A 97 -8.73 5.95 15.18
N PHE A 98 -8.74 4.70 15.67
CA PHE A 98 -8.72 3.53 14.79
C PHE A 98 -9.96 3.49 13.91
N ILE A 99 -11.16 3.67 14.47
CA ILE A 99 -12.41 3.71 13.69
C ILE A 99 -12.36 4.83 12.64
N PHE A 100 -11.87 6.01 13.02
CA PHE A 100 -11.69 7.13 12.10
C PHE A 100 -10.73 6.78 10.95
N VAL A 101 -9.55 6.23 11.26
CA VAL A 101 -8.57 5.79 10.27
C VAL A 101 -9.15 4.75 9.33
N LEU A 102 -9.87 3.75 9.86
CA LEU A 102 -10.51 2.72 9.05
C LEU A 102 -11.57 3.31 8.13
N ARG A 103 -12.37 4.27 8.59
CA ARG A 103 -13.40 4.89 7.76
C ARG A 103 -12.80 5.77 6.67
N GLU A 104 -11.97 6.73 7.07
CA GLU A 104 -11.49 7.77 6.16
C GLU A 104 -10.40 7.27 5.20
N LEU A 105 -9.60 6.29 5.61
CA LEU A 105 -8.45 5.83 4.81
C LEU A 105 -8.75 4.55 4.04
N ALA A 106 -9.68 3.69 4.49
CA ALA A 106 -10.08 2.53 3.68
C ALA A 106 -10.73 2.96 2.37
N ASP A 107 -11.53 4.04 2.36
CA ASP A 107 -12.13 4.54 1.13
C ASP A 107 -11.07 5.08 0.17
N ARG A 108 -10.07 5.82 0.67
CA ARG A 108 -8.92 6.25 -0.14
C ARG A 108 -8.13 5.08 -0.72
N ILE A 109 -7.85 4.07 0.11
CA ILE A 109 -7.15 2.84 -0.31
C ILE A 109 -7.92 2.13 -1.41
N ARG A 110 -9.25 1.99 -1.27
CA ARG A 110 -10.12 1.39 -2.29
C ARG A 110 -10.09 2.17 -3.60
N ILE A 111 -10.18 3.50 -3.52
CA ILE A 111 -10.10 4.38 -4.70
C ILE A 111 -8.76 4.16 -5.41
N ILE A 112 -7.64 4.20 -4.68
CA ILE A 112 -6.30 3.98 -5.24
C ILE A 112 -6.22 2.60 -5.89
N GLN A 113 -6.58 1.53 -5.19
CA GLN A 113 -6.49 0.17 -5.72
C GLN A 113 -7.37 -0.04 -6.96
N ARG A 114 -8.61 0.47 -6.95
CA ARG A 114 -9.53 0.36 -8.09
C ARG A 114 -9.01 1.14 -9.30
N SER A 115 -8.70 2.42 -9.11
CA SER A 115 -8.22 3.29 -10.18
C SER A 115 -6.87 2.83 -10.72
N TRP A 116 -5.95 2.39 -9.85
CA TRP A 116 -4.66 1.82 -10.24
C TRP A 116 -4.82 0.56 -11.10
N LYS A 117 -5.73 -0.33 -10.69
CA LYS A 117 -6.06 -1.52 -11.49
C LYS A 117 -6.67 -1.14 -12.84
N GLN A 118 -7.48 -0.09 -12.91
CA GLN A 118 -8.11 0.37 -14.15
C GLN A 118 -7.10 0.94 -15.15
N VAL A 119 -6.19 1.80 -14.69
CA VAL A 119 -5.17 2.44 -15.55
C VAL A 119 -4.08 1.49 -16.03
N ASN A 120 -3.99 0.28 -15.47
CA ASN A 120 -3.00 -0.74 -15.85
C ASN A 120 -3.63 -2.00 -16.50
N LYS A 121 -4.93 -1.98 -16.83
CA LYS A 121 -5.55 -3.05 -17.62
C LYS A 121 -5.23 -2.89 -19.10
N GLN A 122 -4.58 -3.88 -19.69
CA GLN A 122 -4.70 -4.16 -21.12
C GLN A 122 -6.13 -4.70 -21.36
N GLU A 123 -6.95 -3.93 -22.09
CA GLU A 123 -8.34 -4.17 -22.51
C GLU A 123 -9.06 -5.45 -22.02
N THR A 124 -10.06 -5.27 -21.16
CA THR A 124 -11.41 -5.83 -21.40
C THR A 124 -12.41 -4.99 -20.60
N ILE A 125 -12.87 -3.91 -21.21
CA ILE A 125 -14.11 -3.26 -20.84
C ILE A 125 -15.22 -4.14 -21.42
N GLU A 126 -15.66 -5.15 -20.67
CA GLU A 126 -16.98 -5.78 -20.77
C GLU A 126 -17.10 -6.80 -19.62
N HIS A 127 -18.03 -6.53 -18.69
CA HIS A 127 -18.43 -7.39 -17.57
C HIS A 127 -17.38 -7.72 -16.49
N ALA A 128 -16.93 -6.72 -15.74
CA ALA A 128 -16.44 -6.94 -14.38
C ALA A 128 -17.65 -7.22 -13.45
N GLN A 129 -18.17 -8.45 -13.47
CA GLN A 129 -18.95 -8.95 -12.34
C GLN A 129 -17.99 -9.10 -11.15
N LEU A 130 -18.38 -8.51 -10.02
CA LEU A 130 -17.73 -8.65 -8.73
C LEU A 130 -17.65 -10.15 -8.35
N PRO A 131 -16.62 -10.60 -7.60
CA PRO A 131 -16.83 -11.71 -6.70
C PRO A 131 -17.76 -11.22 -5.59
N GLU A 132 -19.06 -11.47 -5.73
CA GLU A 132 -19.95 -11.53 -4.57
C GLU A 132 -19.48 -12.70 -3.69
N GLY A 133 -19.13 -12.39 -2.44
CA GLY A 133 -18.55 -13.36 -1.53
C GLY A 133 -18.52 -12.86 -0.09
N GLY A 134 -19.64 -12.31 0.37
CA GLY A 134 -19.98 -12.35 1.78
C GLY A 134 -20.55 -13.73 2.12
N PHE A 135 -20.06 -14.31 3.21
CA PHE A 135 -20.68 -15.34 4.05
C PHE A 135 -21.80 -16.19 3.45
N ASP A 136 -21.51 -17.47 3.17
CA ASP A 136 -22.54 -18.50 3.25
C ASP A 136 -22.03 -19.77 3.95
N VAL A 137 -22.81 -20.18 4.94
CA VAL A 137 -22.66 -21.41 5.73
C VAL A 137 -23.10 -22.57 4.84
N LYS A 138 -22.19 -23.48 4.51
CA LYS A 138 -22.56 -24.73 3.82
C LYS A 138 -23.21 -25.71 4.80
N ASP A 139 -24.52 -25.90 4.63
CA ASP A 139 -25.32 -27.02 5.10
C ASP A 139 -24.88 -28.31 4.34
N PRO A 140 -24.48 -29.40 5.02
CA PRO A 140 -23.80 -30.53 4.38
C PRO A 140 -24.73 -31.58 3.76
N ASN A 141 -25.93 -31.23 3.31
CA ASN A 141 -26.85 -32.20 2.72
C ASN A 141 -27.49 -31.71 1.41
N LYS A 142 -26.79 -31.90 0.29
CA LYS A 142 -27.43 -32.19 -1.01
C LYS A 142 -26.43 -32.72 -2.03
N ALA A 143 -26.76 -33.91 -2.55
CA ALA A 143 -26.00 -34.68 -3.51
C ALA A 143 -26.00 -34.07 -4.93
N GLU A 144 -24.91 -34.32 -5.66
CA GLU A 144 -24.72 -34.03 -7.08
C GLU A 144 -25.60 -34.92 -7.98
N PRO A 145 -25.84 -34.48 -9.22
CA PRO A 145 -25.58 -35.39 -10.33
C PRO A 145 -24.79 -34.78 -11.49
N GLU A 146 -24.14 -35.69 -12.20
CA GLU A 146 -23.20 -35.55 -13.31
C GLU A 146 -23.83 -35.15 -14.67
N ASP A 147 -22.92 -34.69 -15.53
CA ASP A 147 -22.75 -34.98 -16.97
C ASP A 147 -23.48 -34.20 -18.07
N GLY A 148 -22.78 -33.98 -19.19
CA GLY A 148 -23.40 -33.75 -20.51
C GLY A 148 -22.94 -32.57 -21.39
N GLN A 149 -21.77 -32.73 -22.04
CA GLN A 149 -21.37 -32.38 -23.42
C GLN A 149 -22.07 -31.31 -24.32
N GLU A 150 -21.19 -30.51 -24.96
CA GLU A 150 -21.10 -30.03 -26.36
C GLU A 150 -22.37 -29.86 -27.24
N ASP A 151 -22.51 -28.68 -27.88
CA ASP A 151 -22.42 -28.64 -29.36
C ASP A 151 -22.20 -27.24 -29.98
N LYS A 152 -21.48 -27.23 -31.12
CA LYS A 152 -21.14 -26.07 -31.96
C LYS A 152 -22.14 -25.91 -33.11
N LYS A 153 -22.49 -24.68 -33.51
CA LYS A 153 -22.18 -24.11 -34.86
C LYS A 153 -22.83 -22.74 -35.15
N PRO A 154 -22.27 -21.97 -36.11
CA PRO A 154 -22.46 -20.53 -36.30
C PRO A 154 -23.41 -20.18 -37.45
N LYS A 155 -23.85 -18.92 -37.55
CA LYS A 155 -24.32 -18.30 -38.81
C LYS A 155 -24.00 -16.80 -38.91
N GLN A 156 -23.26 -16.55 -39.99
CA GLN A 156 -22.92 -15.35 -40.75
C GLN A 156 -24.02 -14.29 -41.00
N GLU A 157 -23.50 -13.07 -41.21
CA GLU A 157 -23.86 -12.04 -42.21
C GLU A 157 -25.09 -11.13 -42.00
N THR A 158 -24.86 -9.81 -41.92
CA THR A 158 -24.91 -8.93 -43.11
C THR A 158 -24.57 -7.47 -42.79
N ASN A 159 -23.67 -6.89 -43.60
CA ASN A 159 -23.40 -5.47 -43.70
C ASN A 159 -24.55 -4.73 -44.42
N LYS A 160 -24.89 -3.51 -44.00
CA LYS A 160 -25.36 -2.45 -44.91
C LYS A 160 -25.15 -1.05 -44.32
N ALA A 161 -24.36 -0.27 -45.05
CA ALA A 161 -24.15 1.16 -44.86
C ALA A 161 -25.37 1.98 -45.29
N SER A 162 -25.56 3.18 -44.72
CA SER A 162 -25.35 4.45 -45.44
C SER A 162 -26.06 5.68 -44.81
N ARG A 163 -25.39 6.83 -45.00
CA ARG A 163 -25.90 8.22 -45.19
C ARG A 163 -26.21 9.13 -43.99
N SER A 164 -25.18 9.94 -43.70
CA SER A 164 -25.15 11.41 -43.55
C SER A 164 -26.46 12.22 -43.53
N ALA A 165 -26.56 13.10 -42.53
CA ALA A 165 -27.20 14.41 -42.66
C ALA A 165 -26.48 15.44 -41.76
N THR A 166 -26.18 16.60 -42.34
CA THR A 166 -25.48 17.74 -41.71
C THR A 166 -26.41 18.95 -41.76
N LYS A 167 -26.60 19.69 -40.64
CA LYS A 167 -26.92 21.14 -40.59
C LYS A 167 -26.92 21.68 -39.13
N PRO A 168 -26.96 23.02 -38.87
CA PRO A 168 -25.79 23.78 -38.41
C PRO A 168 -25.96 24.52 -37.04
N THR A 169 -24.85 25.16 -36.65
CA THR A 169 -24.44 26.06 -35.54
C THR A 169 -25.43 27.05 -34.89
N ASN A 170 -25.24 27.30 -33.57
CA ASN A 170 -24.82 28.62 -33.01
C ASN A 170 -24.28 28.55 -31.55
N PRO A 171 -23.52 29.56 -31.08
CA PRO A 171 -22.56 29.45 -29.97
C PRO A 171 -22.92 30.28 -28.71
N SER A 172 -22.66 29.73 -27.51
CA SER A 172 -22.34 30.49 -26.29
C SER A 172 -22.08 29.53 -25.13
N ASP A 173 -20.82 29.46 -24.68
CA ASP A 173 -20.39 29.34 -23.28
C ASP A 173 -18.92 28.87 -23.25
N GLN A 174 -18.03 29.85 -23.17
CA GLN A 174 -16.60 29.67 -22.95
C GLN A 174 -16.29 29.47 -21.45
N ASP A 175 -15.19 28.77 -21.21
CA ASP A 175 -14.37 28.76 -19.98
C ASP A 175 -14.50 27.67 -18.90
N ARG A 176 -14.91 26.45 -19.26
CA ARG A 176 -14.52 25.23 -18.48
C ARG A 176 -14.27 23.99 -19.33
N GLY A 177 -13.18 23.97 -20.09
CA GLY A 177 -12.76 22.73 -20.79
C GLY A 177 -11.80 22.93 -21.96
N SER A 178 -10.60 23.45 -21.72
CA SER A 178 -9.60 23.70 -22.78
C SER A 178 -8.41 22.73 -22.79
N PHE A 179 -8.62 21.46 -22.42
CA PHE A 179 -7.59 20.41 -22.59
C PHE A 179 -8.00 19.27 -23.54
N LEU A 180 -9.29 19.13 -23.88
CA LEU A 180 -9.79 18.03 -24.72
C LEU A 180 -10.01 18.41 -26.21
N ALA A 181 -9.91 19.69 -26.59
CA ALA A 181 -10.16 20.12 -27.97
C ALA A 181 -8.99 19.84 -28.95
N ALA A 182 -7.83 19.36 -28.47
CA ALA A 182 -6.73 18.93 -29.33
C ALA A 182 -6.88 17.49 -29.88
N ALA A 183 -7.89 16.74 -29.44
CA ALA A 183 -8.03 15.30 -29.70
C ALA A 183 -8.56 14.90 -31.10
N LYS A 184 -8.57 15.81 -32.09
CA LYS A 184 -8.89 15.47 -33.50
C LYS A 184 -7.88 16.02 -34.50
N SER A 185 -6.62 16.16 -34.10
CA SER A 185 -5.52 16.28 -35.06
C SER A 185 -5.22 14.90 -35.64
N LYS A 186 -5.49 14.71 -36.95
CA LYS A 186 -5.07 13.54 -37.72
C LYS A 186 -3.55 13.60 -38.01
N ASN A 187 -2.73 13.73 -36.99
CA ASN A 187 -1.29 13.48 -37.09
C ASN A 187 -1.02 12.05 -36.61
N PRO A 188 -0.47 11.16 -37.45
CA PRO A 188 -0.13 9.78 -37.07
C PRO A 188 1.10 9.68 -36.13
N ALA A 189 1.48 10.78 -35.47
CA ALA A 189 2.76 10.93 -34.78
C ALA A 189 2.67 11.03 -33.24
N MET A 190 1.48 10.86 -32.65
CA MET A 190 1.35 10.71 -31.19
C MET A 190 0.16 9.81 -30.88
N GLN A 191 0.40 8.50 -30.86
CA GLN A 191 -0.54 7.58 -30.22
C GLN A 191 -0.58 7.93 -28.74
N VAL A 192 -1.76 8.30 -28.25
CA VAL A 192 -1.98 8.54 -26.83
C VAL A 192 -1.89 7.19 -26.11
N PRO A 193 -1.01 7.05 -25.10
CA PRO A 193 -0.87 5.80 -24.38
C PRO A 193 -2.14 5.40 -23.62
N THR A 194 -2.33 4.11 -23.37
CA THR A 194 -3.52 3.57 -22.70
C THR A 194 -3.23 2.98 -21.32
N ASP A 195 -1.96 2.97 -20.91
CA ASP A 195 -1.53 2.54 -19.58
C ASP A 195 -0.90 3.70 -18.81
N PHE A 196 -0.79 3.53 -17.48
CA PHE A 196 -0.24 4.57 -16.61
C PHE A 196 1.20 4.93 -16.99
N ALA A 197 2.08 3.95 -17.19
CA ALA A 197 3.49 4.21 -17.45
C ALA A 197 3.69 5.02 -18.74
N GLY A 198 3.01 4.63 -19.82
CA GLY A 198 3.03 5.35 -21.08
C GLY A 198 2.45 6.76 -20.94
N MET A 199 1.29 6.90 -20.30
CA MET A 199 0.65 8.22 -20.14
C MET A 199 1.46 9.14 -19.25
N PHE A 200 2.10 8.60 -18.21
CA PHE A 200 3.03 9.33 -17.36
C PHE A 200 4.18 9.88 -18.20
N MET A 201 4.84 9.04 -19.01
CA MET A 201 5.96 9.47 -19.85
C MET A 201 5.55 10.49 -20.93
N PHE A 202 4.35 10.30 -21.50
CA PHE A 202 3.75 11.26 -22.43
C PHE A 202 3.58 12.64 -21.75
N ASN A 203 2.96 12.67 -20.57
CA ASN A 203 2.73 13.90 -19.82
C ASN A 203 4.03 14.52 -19.31
N ALA A 204 5.00 13.72 -18.84
CA ALA A 204 6.32 14.17 -18.45
C ALA A 204 7.01 14.88 -19.62
N THR A 205 6.96 14.30 -20.81
CA THR A 205 7.53 14.89 -22.03
C THR A 205 6.85 16.22 -22.38
N VAL A 206 5.52 16.26 -22.33
CA VAL A 206 4.74 17.49 -22.60
C VAL A 206 5.07 18.60 -21.60
N MET A 207 5.36 18.26 -20.34
CA MET A 207 5.73 19.22 -19.29
C MET A 207 7.23 19.58 -19.28
N GLY A 208 8.05 19.01 -20.17
CA GLY A 208 9.49 19.30 -20.26
C GLY A 208 10.38 18.48 -19.33
N PHE A 209 9.89 17.35 -18.81
CA PHE A 209 10.61 16.45 -17.90
C PHE A 209 11.19 15.19 -18.56
N SER A 210 11.17 15.08 -19.90
CA SER A 210 11.53 13.87 -20.65
C SER A 210 12.93 13.29 -20.35
N GLU A 211 13.86 14.10 -19.86
CA GLU A 211 15.25 13.70 -19.59
C GLU A 211 15.55 13.46 -18.09
N THR A 212 14.52 13.50 -17.22
CA THR A 212 14.72 13.37 -15.77
C THR A 212 14.85 11.90 -15.35
N ALA A 213 16.09 11.41 -15.27
CA ALA A 213 16.39 10.02 -14.87
C ALA A 213 15.74 9.61 -13.54
N TRP A 214 15.62 10.55 -12.60
CA TRP A 214 14.99 10.29 -11.30
C TRP A 214 13.47 10.05 -11.42
N MET A 215 12.76 10.71 -12.33
CA MET A 215 11.31 10.47 -12.51
C MET A 215 11.04 9.07 -13.04
N ASN A 216 11.86 8.60 -13.99
CA ASN A 216 11.78 7.22 -14.50
C ASN A 216 12.02 6.20 -13.38
N LEU A 217 12.99 6.46 -12.51
CA LEU A 217 13.28 5.60 -11.37
C LEU A 217 12.10 5.54 -10.38
N VAL A 218 11.46 6.67 -10.10
CA VAL A 218 10.25 6.69 -9.28
C VAL A 218 9.12 5.93 -9.97
N LEU A 219 8.92 6.15 -11.27
CA LEU A 219 7.89 5.48 -12.07
C LEU A 219 8.04 3.96 -12.04
N ASP A 220 9.26 3.44 -12.23
CA ASP A 220 9.57 2.01 -12.19
C ASP A 220 9.23 1.34 -10.86
N ARG A 221 9.19 2.11 -9.77
CA ARG A 221 8.87 1.64 -8.41
C ARG A 221 7.44 1.93 -8.00
N PHE A 222 6.73 2.78 -8.75
CA PHE A 222 5.45 3.30 -8.33
C PHE A 222 4.35 2.23 -8.26
N ASP A 223 4.41 1.21 -9.14
CA ASP A 223 3.46 0.09 -9.11
C ASP A 223 3.48 -0.68 -7.79
N ASN A 224 4.67 -0.96 -7.25
CA ASN A 224 4.79 -1.64 -5.96
C ASN A 224 4.18 -0.80 -4.83
N ILE A 225 4.37 0.52 -4.86
CA ILE A 225 3.82 1.45 -3.87
C ILE A 225 2.29 1.45 -3.95
N ALA A 226 1.73 1.68 -5.14
CA ALA A 226 0.29 1.77 -5.36
C ALA A 226 -0.42 0.43 -5.05
N THR A 227 0.14 -0.70 -5.48
CA THR A 227 -0.43 -2.03 -5.23
C THR A 227 -0.43 -2.40 -3.74
N ASN A 228 0.61 -1.98 -3.01
CA ASN A 228 0.73 -2.28 -1.57
C ASN A 228 0.19 -1.17 -0.66
N VAL A 229 -0.59 -0.20 -1.17
CA VAL A 229 -1.05 0.97 -0.39
C VAL A 229 -1.76 0.63 0.93
N ALA A 230 -2.42 -0.54 1.02
CA ALA A 230 -3.06 -1.03 2.23
C ALA A 230 -2.08 -1.53 3.31
N ASN A 231 -0.85 -1.86 2.93
CA ASN A 231 0.20 -2.36 3.81
C ASN A 231 1.25 -1.26 4.06
N SER A 232 1.02 -0.45 5.07
CA SER A 232 1.87 0.69 5.44
C SER A 232 3.34 0.31 5.67
N GLY A 233 3.60 -0.84 6.31
CA GLY A 233 4.96 -1.35 6.51
C GLY A 233 5.64 -1.64 5.18
N ARG A 234 4.92 -2.28 4.24
CA ARG A 234 5.44 -2.54 2.90
C ARG A 234 5.67 -1.26 2.11
N VAL A 235 4.74 -0.30 2.13
CA VAL A 235 4.92 1.00 1.47
C VAL A 235 6.14 1.73 2.01
N GLN A 236 6.37 1.68 3.32
CA GLN A 236 7.55 2.28 3.93
C GLN A 236 8.85 1.61 3.44
N GLU A 237 8.88 0.28 3.36
CA GLU A 237 10.01 -0.45 2.76
C GLU A 237 10.26 -0.03 1.32
N GLU A 238 9.22 0.06 0.48
CA GLU A 238 9.34 0.53 -0.91
C GLU A 238 9.89 1.97 -0.97
N CYS A 239 9.47 2.86 -0.07
CA CYS A 239 10.01 4.22 0.02
C CYS A 239 11.49 4.25 0.44
N PHE A 240 11.92 3.36 1.32
CA PHE A 240 13.33 3.24 1.70
C PHE A 240 14.18 2.71 0.54
N VAL A 241 13.69 1.69 -0.17
CA VAL A 241 14.36 1.19 -1.39
C VAL A 241 14.44 2.29 -2.45
N LEU A 242 13.35 3.03 -2.68
CA LEU A 242 13.33 4.17 -3.58
C LEU A 242 14.36 5.24 -3.17
N SER A 243 14.45 5.54 -1.86
CA SER A 243 15.43 6.50 -1.33
C SER A 243 16.88 6.05 -1.58
N LEU A 244 17.17 4.76 -1.40
CA LEU A 244 18.47 4.19 -1.72
C LEU A 244 18.79 4.35 -3.21
N CYS A 245 17.84 4.01 -4.10
CA CYS A 245 18.03 4.15 -5.53
C CYS A 245 18.23 5.62 -5.97
N LEU A 246 17.46 6.56 -5.41
CA LEU A 246 17.58 7.99 -5.71
C LEU A 246 18.92 8.55 -5.23
N ALA A 247 19.40 8.12 -4.06
CA ALA A 247 20.66 8.61 -3.49
C ALA A 247 21.90 8.36 -4.38
N ARG A 248 21.81 7.37 -5.30
CA ARG A 248 22.83 7.03 -6.30
C ARG A 248 22.93 8.04 -7.44
N LEU A 249 21.85 8.79 -7.68
CA LEU A 249 21.87 9.82 -8.71
C LEU A 249 22.78 10.97 -8.24
N PRO A 250 23.59 11.54 -9.16
CA PRO A 250 24.45 12.69 -8.84
C PRO A 250 23.59 13.84 -8.32
N ASP A 251 24.12 14.67 -7.41
CA ASP A 251 23.43 15.78 -6.71
C ASP A 251 22.27 16.42 -7.48
N THR A 252 21.11 15.77 -7.40
CA THR A 252 19.89 16.14 -8.09
C THR A 252 18.95 16.62 -7.02
N ASP A 253 18.45 17.85 -7.17
CA ASP A 253 17.32 18.29 -6.39
C ASP A 253 16.10 17.51 -6.89
N PHE A 254 15.60 16.59 -6.06
CA PHE A 254 14.45 15.75 -6.41
C PHE A 254 13.19 16.58 -6.18
N ALA A 255 12.72 17.27 -7.22
CA ALA A 255 11.46 18.00 -7.21
C ALA A 255 10.27 17.02 -7.20
N LEU A 256 10.05 16.32 -6.09
CA LEU A 256 9.01 15.29 -5.94
C LEU A 256 7.60 15.84 -6.20
N THR A 257 7.39 17.15 -6.01
CA THR A 257 6.16 17.86 -6.39
C THR A 257 5.86 17.77 -7.89
N ASP A 258 6.89 17.71 -8.74
CA ASP A 258 6.73 17.62 -10.18
C ASP A 258 6.27 16.23 -10.60
N PHE A 259 6.82 15.18 -9.96
CA PHE A 259 6.32 13.82 -10.16
C PHE A 259 4.84 13.72 -9.80
N ARG A 260 4.41 14.33 -8.68
CA ARG A 260 2.99 14.41 -8.29
C ARG A 260 2.12 15.02 -9.39
N ALA A 261 2.57 16.13 -9.96
CA ALA A 261 1.82 16.84 -11.00
C ALA A 261 1.64 15.97 -12.25
N VAL A 262 2.71 15.31 -12.70
CA VAL A 262 2.68 14.38 -13.85
C VAL A 262 1.83 13.16 -13.55
N MET A 263 1.98 12.55 -12.37
CA MET A 263 1.20 11.40 -11.91
C MET A 263 -0.30 11.69 -11.92
N LEU A 264 -0.74 12.79 -11.31
CA LEU A 264 -2.15 13.16 -11.29
C LEU A 264 -2.66 13.49 -12.69
N ALA A 265 -1.87 14.16 -13.53
CA ALA A 265 -2.23 14.40 -14.92
C ALA A 265 -2.42 13.08 -15.70
N ALA A 266 -1.55 12.09 -15.46
CA ALA A 266 -1.64 10.80 -16.14
C ALA A 266 -2.89 10.01 -15.73
N LEU A 267 -3.19 9.96 -14.42
CA LEU A 267 -4.39 9.31 -13.91
C LEU A 267 -5.67 9.95 -14.46
N ARG A 268 -5.77 11.29 -14.43
CA ARG A 268 -6.92 12.03 -14.99
C ARG A 268 -7.15 11.71 -16.46
N SER A 269 -6.09 11.63 -17.25
CA SER A 269 -6.19 11.34 -18.69
C SER A 269 -6.67 9.91 -18.97
N LEU A 270 -6.39 8.96 -18.08
CA LEU A 270 -6.73 7.54 -18.28
C LEU A 270 -8.10 7.14 -17.75
N ILE A 271 -8.62 7.85 -16.74
CA ILE A 271 -9.94 7.57 -16.15
C ILE A 271 -10.82 8.81 -16.03
N PRO A 272 -10.99 9.62 -17.09
CA PRO A 272 -11.67 10.91 -17.01
C PRO A 272 -13.14 10.81 -16.57
N ASP A 273 -13.82 9.70 -16.88
CA ASP A 273 -15.24 9.51 -16.59
C ASP A 273 -15.51 9.17 -15.11
N GLU A 274 -14.56 8.55 -14.41
CA GLU A 274 -14.67 8.21 -12.98
C GLU A 274 -13.92 9.19 -12.08
N TRP A 275 -13.03 10.01 -12.64
CA TRP A 275 -12.17 10.90 -11.84
C TRP A 275 -12.97 12.04 -11.20
N ASP A 276 -12.95 12.06 -9.86
CA ASP A 276 -13.64 13.05 -9.04
C ASP A 276 -12.72 13.65 -7.97
N MET A 277 -13.29 14.45 -7.06
CA MET A 277 -12.54 15.05 -5.96
C MET A 277 -12.01 14.02 -4.96
N ASP A 278 -12.67 12.88 -4.80
CA ASP A 278 -12.21 11.83 -3.89
C ASP A 278 -10.97 11.12 -4.45
N HIS A 279 -10.89 10.96 -5.78
CA HIS A 279 -9.67 10.53 -6.47
C HIS A 279 -8.51 11.50 -6.23
N GLU A 280 -8.73 12.81 -6.37
CA GLU A 280 -7.72 13.82 -6.07
C GLU A 280 -7.19 13.68 -4.65
N VAL A 281 -8.11 13.61 -3.67
CA VAL A 281 -7.75 13.51 -2.25
C VAL A 281 -6.98 12.22 -1.98
N ALA A 282 -7.43 11.08 -2.52
CA ALA A 282 -6.80 9.79 -2.30
C ALA A 282 -5.37 9.73 -2.89
N TRP A 283 -5.19 10.13 -4.14
CA TRP A 283 -3.89 10.07 -4.81
C TRP A 283 -2.90 11.13 -4.28
N ASN A 284 -3.37 12.33 -3.93
CA ASN A 284 -2.52 13.30 -3.22
C ASN A 284 -2.08 12.75 -1.86
N TRP A 285 -3.01 12.16 -1.10
CA TRP A 285 -2.69 11.57 0.21
C TRP A 285 -1.63 10.46 0.10
N LEU A 286 -1.71 9.57 -0.89
CA LEU A 286 -0.67 8.56 -1.12
C LEU A 286 0.67 9.23 -1.39
N TRP A 287 0.70 10.17 -2.34
CA TRP A 287 1.94 10.81 -2.75
C TRP A 287 2.58 11.62 -1.62
N GLU A 288 1.81 12.40 -0.87
CA GLU A 288 2.32 13.17 0.27
C GLU A 288 2.99 12.27 1.32
N ASN A 289 2.51 11.04 1.50
CA ASN A 289 3.16 10.07 2.38
C ASN A 289 4.48 9.55 1.81
N VAL A 290 4.50 9.22 0.51
CA VAL A 290 5.72 8.79 -0.19
C VAL A 290 6.77 9.90 -0.14
N GLU A 291 6.39 11.12 -0.54
CA GLU A 291 7.23 12.31 -0.55
C GLU A 291 7.81 12.58 0.84
N ARG A 292 6.97 12.61 1.88
CA ARG A 292 7.43 12.83 3.26
C ARG A 292 8.49 11.82 3.70
N VAL A 293 8.30 10.54 3.40
CA VAL A 293 9.28 9.50 3.77
C VAL A 293 10.55 9.71 2.95
N VAL A 294 10.45 9.74 1.62
CA VAL A 294 11.60 9.84 0.70
C VAL A 294 12.44 11.09 0.98
N SER A 295 11.83 12.27 1.12
CA SER A 295 12.54 13.51 1.42
C SER A 295 13.31 13.44 2.74
N SER A 296 12.82 12.70 3.73
CA SER A 296 13.51 12.51 5.01
C SER A 296 14.63 11.47 4.97
N THR A 297 14.66 10.59 3.96
CA THR A 297 15.56 9.44 3.93
C THR A 297 16.55 9.44 2.78
N VAL A 298 16.31 10.15 1.68
CA VAL A 298 17.15 10.13 0.48
C VAL A 298 18.58 10.62 0.70
N SER A 299 18.80 11.51 1.68
CA SER A 299 20.14 12.03 2.02
C SER A 299 20.93 11.12 2.97
N LEU A 300 20.26 10.17 3.62
CA LEU A 300 20.86 9.31 4.64
C LEU A 300 21.85 8.26 4.11
N PRO A 301 21.70 7.64 2.92
CA PRO A 301 22.59 6.55 2.51
C PRO A 301 24.05 6.96 2.32
N ARG A 302 24.31 8.15 1.73
CA ARG A 302 25.65 8.59 1.32
C ARG A 302 26.66 8.64 2.47
N PRO A 303 26.35 9.23 3.65
CA PRO A 303 27.26 9.18 4.80
C PRO A 303 27.64 7.76 5.26
N TYR A 304 26.75 6.78 5.09
CA TYR A 304 26.95 5.42 5.58
C TYR A 304 27.52 4.46 4.55
N GLU A 305 27.53 4.82 3.26
CA GLU A 305 27.95 3.94 2.16
C GLU A 305 29.33 3.33 2.43
N LYS A 306 30.34 4.16 2.71
CA LYS A 306 31.70 3.69 2.98
C LYS A 306 31.78 2.79 4.21
N ALA A 307 31.04 3.11 5.27
CA ALA A 307 31.03 2.33 6.49
C ALA A 307 30.40 0.94 6.27
N VAL A 308 29.25 0.91 5.58
CA VAL A 308 28.55 -0.35 5.26
C VAL A 308 29.38 -1.19 4.30
N ARG A 309 29.95 -0.57 3.26
CA ARG A 309 30.87 -1.24 2.32
C ARG A 309 32.04 -1.88 3.06
N ASN A 310 32.74 -1.12 3.89
CA ASN A 310 33.88 -1.61 4.67
C ASN A 310 33.47 -2.73 5.62
N PHE A 311 32.34 -2.58 6.32
CA PHE A 311 31.81 -3.62 7.20
C PHE A 311 31.59 -4.91 6.42
N MET A 312 30.85 -4.87 5.32
CA MET A 312 30.52 -6.06 4.52
C MET A 312 31.76 -6.74 3.94
N PHE A 313 32.75 -5.98 3.45
CA PHE A 313 33.99 -6.55 2.91
C PHE A 313 35.01 -6.98 3.97
N SER A 314 34.83 -6.57 5.23
CA SER A 314 35.69 -6.97 6.35
C SER A 314 35.27 -8.26 7.04
N LEU A 315 34.09 -8.81 6.69
CA LEU A 315 33.59 -10.03 7.32
C LEU A 315 34.42 -11.24 6.87
N GLU A 316 35.04 -11.91 7.84
CA GLU A 316 35.70 -13.20 7.65
C GLU A 316 34.66 -14.33 7.46
N GLU A 317 35.09 -15.48 6.96
CA GLU A 317 34.18 -16.58 6.59
C GLU A 317 33.38 -17.12 7.79
N ASP A 318 33.98 -17.14 8.99
CA ASP A 318 33.31 -17.54 10.24
C ASP A 318 32.21 -16.53 10.66
N GLN A 319 32.45 -15.24 10.44
CA GLN A 319 31.49 -14.18 10.68
C GLN A 319 30.36 -14.21 9.64
N LEU A 320 30.69 -14.40 8.35
CA LEU A 320 29.70 -14.60 7.29
C LEU A 320 28.82 -15.81 7.57
N GLN A 321 29.40 -16.91 8.04
CA GLN A 321 28.65 -18.09 8.45
C GLN A 321 27.68 -17.78 9.59
N THR A 322 28.12 -17.00 10.58
CA THR A 322 27.27 -16.56 11.69
C THR A 322 26.12 -15.68 11.19
N VAL A 323 26.38 -14.74 10.29
CA VAL A 323 25.35 -13.90 9.66
C VAL A 323 24.35 -14.76 8.90
N ARG A 324 24.80 -15.71 8.08
CA ARG A 324 23.93 -16.62 7.31
C ARG A 324 22.96 -17.40 8.20
N ILE A 325 23.48 -18.02 9.26
CA ILE A 325 22.66 -18.78 10.22
C ILE A 325 21.62 -17.87 10.87
N LYS A 326 22.05 -16.71 11.40
CA LYS A 326 21.16 -15.80 12.11
C LYS A 326 20.10 -15.18 11.19
N THR A 327 20.45 -14.84 9.96
CA THR A 327 19.51 -14.27 8.98
C THR A 327 18.40 -15.26 8.65
N TYR A 328 18.73 -16.52 8.36
CA TYR A 328 17.70 -17.52 8.08
C TYR A 328 16.87 -17.89 9.32
N ALA A 329 17.50 -17.97 10.50
CA ALA A 329 16.77 -18.16 11.75
C ALA A 329 15.74 -17.04 11.98
N LEU A 330 16.14 -15.78 11.76
CA LEU A 330 15.25 -14.62 11.87
C LEU A 330 14.17 -14.65 10.78
N PHE A 331 14.55 -14.94 9.53
CA PHE A 331 13.62 -15.04 8.40
C PHE A 331 12.52 -16.06 8.67
N PHE A 332 12.86 -17.29 9.06
CA PHE A 332 11.86 -18.32 9.34
C PHE A 332 11.08 -18.06 10.64
N THR A 333 11.62 -17.27 11.57
CA THR A 333 10.86 -16.79 12.73
C THR A 333 9.80 -15.76 12.31
N ARG A 334 10.15 -14.87 11.37
CA ARG A 334 9.26 -13.80 10.86
C ARG A 334 8.25 -14.31 9.83
N CYS A 335 8.64 -15.31 9.03
CA CYS A 335 7.83 -15.97 8.02
C CYS A 335 7.91 -17.50 8.18
N PRO A 336 7.17 -18.09 9.13
CA PRO A 336 7.18 -19.54 9.35
C PRO A 336 6.77 -20.34 8.11
N ALA A 337 5.81 -19.83 7.34
CA ALA A 337 5.37 -20.43 6.08
C ALA A 337 6.52 -20.59 5.07
N GLY A 338 7.56 -19.75 5.14
CA GLY A 338 8.75 -19.85 4.30
C GLY A 338 9.45 -21.21 4.42
N GLN A 339 9.37 -21.90 5.57
CA GLN A 339 9.98 -23.22 5.75
C GLN A 339 9.40 -24.26 4.78
N GLU A 340 8.15 -24.12 4.37
CA GLU A 340 7.49 -25.06 3.45
C GLU A 340 7.95 -24.87 1.99
N TYR A 341 8.36 -23.65 1.64
CA TYR A 341 8.81 -23.28 0.30
C TYR A 341 10.31 -23.46 0.10
N PHE A 342 11.13 -23.24 1.13
CA PHE A 342 12.58 -23.39 1.07
C PHE A 342 13.03 -24.84 1.33
N LYS A 343 12.76 -25.74 0.37
CA LYS A 343 13.23 -27.14 0.37
C LYS A 343 14.68 -27.34 -0.11
N GLN A 344 15.47 -26.27 -0.12
CA GLN A 344 16.82 -26.24 -0.68
C GLN A 344 17.85 -26.66 0.37
N SER A 345 19.02 -27.13 -0.08
CA SER A 345 20.13 -27.43 0.83
C SER A 345 20.62 -26.16 1.53
N THR A 346 21.15 -26.30 2.75
CA THR A 346 21.76 -25.19 3.51
C THR A 346 22.81 -24.43 2.70
N THR A 347 23.62 -25.15 1.92
CA THR A 347 24.61 -24.55 1.00
C THR A 347 23.96 -23.63 -0.04
N ARG A 348 22.82 -24.04 -0.62
CA ARG A 348 22.10 -23.24 -1.62
C ARG A 348 21.46 -22.00 -0.99
N LEU A 349 20.94 -22.12 0.24
CA LEU A 349 20.42 -20.99 1.00
C LEU A 349 21.54 -19.97 1.28
N TYR A 350 22.70 -20.41 1.70
CA TYR A 350 23.83 -19.51 1.96
C TYR A 350 24.30 -18.80 0.69
N PHE A 351 24.37 -19.52 -0.43
CA PHE A 351 24.65 -18.91 -1.73
C PHE A 351 23.63 -17.81 -2.10
N ILE A 352 22.33 -18.04 -1.84
CA ILE A 352 21.30 -17.03 -2.07
C ILE A 352 21.54 -15.79 -1.20
N LEU A 353 21.87 -15.99 0.07
CA LEU A 353 22.15 -14.86 0.96
C LEU A 353 23.39 -14.08 0.55
N ASP A 354 24.44 -14.76 0.09
CA ASP A 354 25.64 -14.11 -0.42
C ASP A 354 25.30 -13.23 -1.64
N LYS A 355 24.44 -13.73 -2.54
CA LYS A 355 23.92 -12.93 -3.66
C LYS A 355 23.06 -11.75 -3.20
N ILE A 356 22.26 -11.92 -2.15
CA ILE A 356 21.51 -10.81 -1.54
C ILE A 356 22.46 -9.75 -0.96
N ASN A 357 23.52 -10.17 -0.29
CA ASN A 357 24.52 -9.25 0.26
C ASN A 357 25.26 -8.47 -0.84
N GLU A 358 25.62 -9.13 -1.94
CA GLU A 358 26.16 -8.47 -3.14
C GLU A 358 25.18 -7.41 -3.66
N MET A 359 23.90 -7.76 -3.84
CA MET A 359 22.87 -6.82 -4.29
C MET A 359 22.66 -5.64 -3.33
N ILE A 360 22.75 -5.85 -2.02
CA ILE A 360 22.65 -4.77 -1.02
C ILE A 360 23.79 -3.76 -1.22
N ILE A 361 25.02 -4.23 -1.44
CA ILE A 361 26.16 -3.37 -1.71
C ILE A 361 25.95 -2.63 -3.04
N GLU A 362 25.49 -3.31 -4.09
CA GLU A 362 25.19 -2.69 -5.40
C GLU A 362 24.10 -1.62 -5.32
N ILE A 363 23.11 -1.77 -4.45
CA ILE A 363 22.06 -0.77 -4.23
C ILE A 363 22.61 0.46 -3.49
N LEU A 364 23.62 0.28 -2.64
CA LEU A 364 24.29 1.36 -1.91
C LEU A 364 25.38 2.07 -2.74
N SER A 365 25.94 1.38 -3.75
CA SER A 365 27.04 1.83 -4.63
C SER A 365 26.52 2.58 -5.86
#